data_AF-A0A7X2IAP2-F1
#
_entry.id   AF-A0A7X2IAP2-F1
#
_cell.length_a   1.000
_cell.length_b   1.000
_cell.length_c   1.000
_cell.angle_alpha   90.00
_cell.angle_beta   90.00
_cell.angle_gamma   90.00
#
_symmetry.space_group_name_H-M   'P 1'
#
loop_
_entity.id
_entity.type
_entity.pdbx_description
1 polymer ?
#
loop_
_entity_poly.entity_id
_entity_poly.type
_entity_poly.pdbx_seq_one_letter_code
_entity_poly.pdbx_strand_id
1 'polypeptide(L)'
;MEHLMLQSRPVPRRWKDSLLALLPPPAAGHERSMRQRLARHTRWPIYLLLTLVVACGAGLSMVMQHTVENIRNAADPLVHWTLHGLGMHDVTELLRQDGLVDVNLQRIARLVHWFNLLALATALFMMYHIRARFRSEDALAHQAAHDPLTGLAHRRSLERRMHQLQGHPHTLVLGSVDRFERVIGAYGHEFADAMIIDIATRLRTIAGAYQGEVFRLDGANFVILYRQQAQSEDVGRALVALQAGMQRPFSCRTHEVFSHLSLGAVEYPRHGGDAVQLLRNADAALQSARQQGGSLLVTYSEALNAEAQRRVDLEAQLVHALERDELELHLQPQQSLADGSLVGFEALVRWRRQGQLVPPGDFIPVAEESGLVIAIGEWVLERACAQIHALRNLTGRDVVVAVNISARHFGHPDFLARMEALLARTGIPPASLELEITEGAVMEHTEAAIELLHALRALGLKLSIDDFGTGYSSLAYLKRFPIDKLKVDRSFVSQLRPHSQDAAIVQAVIGLGHTLGIKVIAEGVETVQQREWLKRLSCDEIQGYFYSRPLAEPQLLGFVIGQMRNDAAAA
;
A
#
# COMPACT_ATOMS: atom_id res chain seq x y z
N MET A 1 43.67 -41.20 13.86
CA MET A 1 45.03 -40.69 13.62
C MET A 1 44.89 -39.38 12.88
N GLU A 2 44.77 -38.26 13.61
CA GLU A 2 45.91 -37.43 14.06
C GLU A 2 46.54 -36.66 12.90
N HIS A 3 46.94 -35.39 12.98
CA HIS A 3 46.86 -34.28 13.93
C HIS A 3 47.45 -33.11 13.10
N LEU A 4 46.88 -31.91 13.12
CA LEU A 4 47.62 -30.63 13.12
C LEU A 4 46.67 -29.42 13.01
N MET A 5 46.25 -28.98 14.19
CA MET A 5 45.81 -27.62 14.47
C MET A 5 47.00 -26.65 14.34
N LEU A 6 46.83 -25.57 13.59
CA LEU A 6 47.67 -24.37 13.70
C LEU A 6 46.78 -23.20 14.11
N GLN A 7 46.85 -22.88 15.40
CA GLN A 7 46.25 -21.72 16.05
C GLN A 7 46.92 -20.43 15.55
N SER A 8 46.18 -19.56 14.86
CA SER A 8 46.59 -18.18 14.63
C SER A 8 46.16 -17.31 15.83
N ARG A 9 47.12 -16.93 16.69
CA ARG A 9 46.91 -15.95 17.77
C ARG A 9 46.60 -14.56 17.19
N PRO A 10 45.66 -13.78 17.76
CA PRO A 10 45.46 -12.39 17.36
C PRO A 10 46.57 -11.48 17.91
N VAL A 11 47.03 -10.54 17.07
CA VAL A 11 48.00 -9.48 17.42
C VAL A 11 47.33 -8.46 18.39
N PRO A 12 48.04 -7.92 19.40
CA PRO A 12 47.41 -7.07 20.42
C PRO A 12 46.96 -5.70 19.88
N ARG A 13 45.68 -5.37 20.07
CA ARG A 13 45.05 -4.05 19.86
C ARG A 13 45.51 -3.01 20.91
N ARG A 14 46.79 -2.63 20.97
CA ARG A 14 47.26 -1.64 21.98
C ARG A 14 47.89 -0.35 21.45
N TRP A 15 47.98 -0.16 20.14
CA TRP A 15 48.55 1.07 19.55
C TRP A 15 47.51 2.00 18.90
N LYS A 16 46.30 1.49 18.64
CA LYS A 16 45.23 2.26 17.97
C LYS A 16 44.49 3.20 18.93
N ASP A 17 44.38 2.81 20.20
CA ASP A 17 43.56 3.53 21.19
C ASP A 17 44.34 4.70 21.84
N SER A 18 45.67 4.66 21.85
CA SER A 18 46.50 5.73 22.45
C SER A 18 46.67 6.98 21.56
N LEU A 19 46.48 6.86 20.24
CA LEU A 19 46.54 7.99 19.31
C LEU A 19 45.18 8.71 19.16
N LEU A 20 44.08 8.06 19.53
CA LEU A 20 42.71 8.61 19.43
C LEU A 20 42.29 9.44 20.66
N ALA A 21 43.07 9.43 21.75
CA ALA A 21 42.77 10.14 22.99
C ALA A 21 43.28 11.60 23.05
N LEU A 22 44.01 12.07 22.03
CA LEU A 22 44.62 13.42 21.98
C LEU A 22 43.94 14.39 20.99
N LEU A 23 42.82 13.99 20.37
CA LEU A 23 42.09 14.80 19.40
C LEU A 23 40.67 15.13 19.91
N PRO A 24 40.20 16.39 19.79
CA PRO A 24 38.84 16.76 20.18
C PRO A 24 37.79 16.08 19.28
N PRO A 25 36.56 15.84 19.78
CA PRO A 25 35.56 15.06 19.05
C PRO A 25 35.06 15.82 17.79
N PRO A 26 34.84 15.13 16.65
CA PRO A 26 34.51 15.81 15.41
C PRO A 26 33.01 16.09 15.27
N ALA A 27 32.69 17.26 14.68
CA ALA A 27 31.34 17.59 14.25
C ALA A 27 30.90 16.72 13.04
N ALA A 28 29.69 16.17 13.10
CA ALA A 28 29.16 15.09 12.24
C ALA A 28 29.01 15.42 10.72
N GLY A 29 29.42 16.61 10.25
CA GLY A 29 29.52 16.95 8.83
C GLY A 29 30.91 16.73 8.22
N HIS A 30 31.97 16.71 9.04
CA HIS A 30 33.35 16.61 8.56
C HIS A 30 33.75 15.19 8.19
N GLU A 31 33.17 14.15 8.81
CA GLU A 31 33.60 12.77 8.59
C GLU A 31 33.30 12.25 7.17
N ARG A 32 32.24 12.70 6.51
CA ARG A 32 31.92 12.31 5.12
C ARG A 32 32.71 13.09 4.07
N SER A 33 32.90 14.39 4.28
CA SER A 33 33.83 15.20 3.49
C SER A 33 35.25 14.63 3.59
N MET A 34 35.66 14.27 4.81
CA MET A 34 36.95 13.67 5.10
C MET A 34 37.05 12.23 4.57
N ARG A 35 36.01 11.38 4.66
CA ARG A 35 36.02 10.03 4.05
C ARG A 35 35.94 10.05 2.51
N GLN A 36 35.23 10.98 1.89
CA GLN A 36 35.24 11.15 0.43
C GLN A 36 36.53 11.78 -0.07
N ARG A 37 37.09 12.76 0.67
CA ARG A 37 38.43 13.31 0.41
C ARG A 37 39.51 12.26 0.65
N LEU A 38 39.42 11.46 1.72
CA LEU A 38 40.32 10.32 1.97
C LEU A 38 40.16 9.28 0.87
N ALA A 39 38.95 8.91 0.44
CA ALA A 39 38.74 7.94 -0.64
C ALA A 39 39.29 8.41 -1.99
N ARG A 40 39.22 9.72 -2.30
CA ARG A 40 39.90 10.32 -3.46
C ARG A 40 41.42 10.38 -3.27
N HIS A 41 41.89 10.66 -2.05
CA HIS A 41 43.32 10.72 -1.71
C HIS A 41 43.98 9.35 -1.51
N THR A 42 43.27 8.26 -1.20
CA THR A 42 43.80 6.90 -1.10
C THR A 42 43.95 6.22 -2.46
N ARG A 43 43.31 6.77 -3.50
CA ARG A 43 43.46 6.31 -4.90
C ARG A 43 44.79 6.77 -5.50
N TRP A 44 45.16 8.02 -5.25
CA TRP A 44 46.41 8.64 -5.74
C TRP A 44 47.70 7.89 -5.39
N PRO A 45 47.97 7.46 -4.14
CA PRO A 45 49.22 6.80 -3.79
C PRO A 45 49.38 5.44 -4.46
N ILE A 46 48.29 4.72 -4.77
CA ILE A 46 48.36 3.45 -5.50
C ILE A 46 48.78 3.69 -6.96
N TYR A 47 48.15 4.64 -7.64
CA TYR A 47 48.54 5.02 -9.01
C TYR A 47 49.96 5.61 -9.05
N LEU A 48 50.32 6.44 -8.06
CA LEU A 48 51.64 7.03 -7.92
C LEU A 48 52.72 5.94 -7.72
N LEU A 49 52.50 4.98 -6.82
CA LEU A 49 53.42 3.86 -6.58
C LEU A 49 53.61 3.01 -7.83
N LEU A 50 52.53 2.70 -8.55
CA LEU A 50 52.58 1.98 -9.83
C LEU A 50 53.37 2.74 -10.89
N THR A 51 53.15 4.04 -11.03
CA THR A 51 53.94 4.87 -11.97
C THR A 51 55.40 4.99 -11.57
N LEU A 52 55.69 5.02 -10.27
CA LEU A 52 57.04 5.16 -9.73
C LEU A 52 57.84 3.86 -9.91
N VAL A 53 57.21 2.69 -9.75
CA VAL A 53 57.82 1.38 -10.05
C VAL A 53 58.16 1.28 -11.54
N VAL A 54 57.26 1.69 -12.43
CA VAL A 54 57.52 1.71 -13.88
C VAL A 54 58.63 2.71 -14.23
N ALA A 55 58.62 3.91 -13.66
CA ALA A 55 59.64 4.93 -13.91
C ALA A 55 61.02 4.53 -13.38
N CYS A 56 61.10 3.92 -12.19
CA CYS A 56 62.34 3.37 -11.65
C CYS A 56 62.87 2.21 -12.50
N GLY A 57 62.00 1.32 -12.98
CA GLY A 57 62.39 0.24 -13.89
C GLY A 57 62.96 0.75 -15.22
N ALA A 58 62.31 1.76 -15.82
CA ALA A 58 62.79 2.42 -17.03
C ALA A 58 64.12 3.16 -16.80
N GLY A 59 64.25 3.89 -15.69
CA GLY A 59 65.47 4.60 -15.32
C GLY A 59 66.65 3.66 -15.07
N LEU A 60 66.43 2.53 -14.39
CA LEU A 60 67.46 1.50 -14.16
C LEU A 60 67.93 0.89 -15.49
N SER A 61 67.01 0.65 -16.42
CA SER A 61 67.35 0.16 -17.77
C SER A 61 68.21 1.15 -18.55
N MET A 62 67.91 2.45 -18.45
CA MET A 62 68.65 3.51 -19.13
C MET A 62 70.05 3.70 -18.53
N VAL A 63 70.17 3.67 -17.19
CA VAL A 63 71.47 3.69 -16.50
C VAL A 63 72.30 2.47 -16.86
N MET A 64 71.67 1.29 -16.97
CA MET A 64 72.37 0.06 -17.36
C MET A 64 72.86 0.13 -18.81
N GLN A 65 72.05 0.62 -19.74
CA GLN A 65 72.49 0.84 -21.13
C GLN A 65 73.67 1.81 -21.19
N HIS A 66 73.60 2.91 -20.45
CA HIS A 66 74.66 3.91 -20.44
C HIS A 66 75.96 3.41 -19.77
N THR A 67 75.86 2.56 -18.73
CA THR A 67 77.04 1.92 -18.13
C THR A 67 77.66 0.87 -19.06
N VAL A 68 76.84 0.09 -19.78
CA VAL A 68 77.33 -0.82 -20.84
C VAL A 68 78.10 -0.04 -21.91
N GLU A 69 77.55 1.09 -22.35
CA GLU A 69 78.15 1.92 -23.40
C GLU A 69 79.45 2.59 -22.92
N ASN A 70 79.48 3.05 -21.67
CA ASN A 70 80.69 3.61 -21.06
C ASN A 70 81.78 2.56 -20.82
N ILE A 71 81.43 1.32 -20.43
CA ILE A 71 82.40 0.22 -20.32
C ILE A 71 82.96 -0.13 -21.70
N ARG A 72 82.12 -0.16 -22.74
CA ARG A 72 82.55 -0.41 -24.13
C ARG A 72 83.54 0.66 -24.61
N ASN A 73 83.22 1.94 -24.38
CA ASN A 73 84.08 3.06 -24.76
C ASN A 73 85.39 3.12 -23.94
N ALA A 74 85.39 2.62 -22.70
CA ALA A 74 86.59 2.54 -21.86
C ALA A 74 87.49 1.32 -22.19
N ALA A 75 86.91 0.24 -22.72
CA ALA A 75 87.64 -0.97 -23.13
C ALA A 75 88.34 -0.80 -24.49
N ASP A 76 87.74 -0.06 -25.43
CA ASP A 76 88.28 0.19 -26.77
C ASP A 76 89.76 0.65 -26.81
N PRO A 77 90.21 1.63 -25.99
CA PRO A 77 91.62 2.06 -25.99
C PRO A 77 92.58 1.06 -25.32
N LEU A 78 92.11 0.21 -24.42
CA LEU A 78 92.93 -0.79 -23.71
C LEU A 78 93.27 -2.00 -24.60
N VAL A 79 92.32 -2.41 -25.45
CA VAL A 79 92.51 -3.46 -26.47
C VAL A 79 93.51 -2.97 -27.55
N HIS A 80 93.43 -1.70 -27.94
CA HIS A 80 94.35 -1.11 -28.93
C HIS A 80 95.81 -1.01 -28.44
N TRP A 81 96.05 -0.84 -27.13
CA TRP A 81 97.39 -0.72 -26.56
C TRP A 81 98.06 -2.09 -26.31
N THR A 82 97.27 -3.11 -25.95
CA THR A 82 97.77 -4.47 -25.68
C THR A 82 98.06 -5.28 -26.94
N LEU A 83 97.41 -4.98 -28.07
CA LEU A 83 97.67 -5.59 -29.38
C LEU A 83 99.09 -5.34 -29.94
N HIS A 84 99.84 -4.38 -29.40
CA HIS A 84 101.20 -4.07 -29.84
C HIS A 84 102.31 -4.85 -29.10
N GLY A 85 101.98 -5.68 -28.09
CA GLY A 85 102.98 -6.30 -27.19
C GLY A 85 102.87 -7.80 -26.91
N LEU A 86 101.88 -8.54 -27.42
CA LEU A 86 101.64 -9.94 -27.04
C LEU A 86 101.49 -10.88 -28.26
N GLY A 87 101.93 -12.14 -28.11
CA GLY A 87 101.87 -13.17 -29.15
C GLY A 87 100.45 -13.66 -29.46
N MET A 88 100.24 -14.12 -30.70
CA MET A 88 98.93 -14.51 -31.29
C MET A 88 98.02 -15.44 -30.46
N HIS A 89 98.55 -16.20 -29.49
CA HIS A 89 97.75 -17.06 -28.60
C HIS A 89 96.97 -16.27 -27.53
N ASP A 90 97.51 -15.16 -27.01
CA ASP A 90 96.81 -14.34 -25.99
C ASP A 90 95.69 -13.50 -26.61
N VAL A 91 95.84 -13.09 -27.87
CA VAL A 91 94.86 -12.26 -28.59
C VAL A 91 93.56 -13.03 -28.87
N THR A 92 93.64 -14.34 -29.14
CA THR A 92 92.45 -15.18 -29.38
C THR A 92 91.67 -15.49 -28.10
N GLU A 93 92.35 -15.61 -26.96
CA GLU A 93 91.73 -15.80 -25.64
C GLU A 93 91.05 -14.51 -25.14
N LEU A 94 91.69 -13.35 -25.36
CA LEU A 94 91.12 -12.01 -25.10
C LEU A 94 89.90 -11.70 -25.96
N LEU A 95 89.95 -11.96 -27.27
CA LEU A 95 88.79 -11.78 -28.17
C LEU A 95 87.63 -12.71 -27.82
N ARG A 96 87.92 -13.93 -27.32
CA ARG A 96 86.91 -14.86 -26.83
C ARG A 96 86.30 -14.40 -25.51
N GLN A 97 87.10 -13.83 -24.59
CA GLN A 97 86.62 -13.21 -23.36
C GLN A 97 85.76 -11.97 -23.63
N ASP A 98 86.17 -11.06 -24.51
CA ASP A 98 85.39 -9.87 -24.89
C ASP A 98 84.09 -10.23 -25.60
N GLY A 99 84.12 -11.22 -26.52
CA GLY A 99 82.91 -11.73 -27.17
C GLY A 99 81.93 -12.40 -26.21
N LEU A 100 82.42 -13.09 -25.17
CA LEU A 100 81.59 -13.65 -24.11
C LEU A 100 81.00 -12.57 -23.20
N VAL A 101 81.77 -11.52 -22.88
CA VAL A 101 81.30 -10.38 -22.08
C VAL A 101 80.22 -9.59 -22.83
N ASP A 102 80.40 -9.33 -24.13
CA ASP A 102 79.43 -8.57 -24.94
C ASP A 102 78.12 -9.36 -25.13
N VAL A 103 78.20 -10.67 -25.38
CA VAL A 103 77.02 -11.56 -25.46
C VAL A 103 76.28 -11.67 -24.13
N ASN A 104 77.00 -11.74 -23.00
CA ASN A 104 76.41 -11.79 -21.67
C ASN A 104 75.75 -10.45 -21.28
N LEU A 105 76.36 -9.31 -21.59
CA LEU A 105 75.76 -7.98 -21.38
C LEU A 105 74.49 -7.79 -22.20
N GLN A 106 74.49 -8.18 -23.48
CA GLN A 106 73.31 -8.09 -24.34
C GLN A 106 72.18 -9.03 -23.89
N ARG A 107 72.50 -10.17 -23.27
CA ARG A 107 71.50 -11.05 -22.64
C ARG A 107 70.88 -10.39 -21.41
N ILE A 108 71.70 -9.77 -20.55
CA ILE A 108 71.23 -9.08 -19.34
C ILE A 108 70.37 -7.86 -19.73
N ALA A 109 70.77 -7.06 -20.72
CA ALA A 109 69.98 -5.94 -21.22
C ALA A 109 68.61 -6.35 -21.77
N ARG A 110 68.57 -7.43 -22.56
CA ARG A 110 67.29 -7.98 -23.05
C ARG A 110 66.42 -8.50 -21.90
N LEU A 111 67.01 -9.13 -20.90
CA LEU A 111 66.28 -9.64 -19.73
C LEU A 111 65.67 -8.50 -18.91
N VAL A 112 66.40 -7.40 -18.72
CA VAL A 112 65.88 -6.18 -18.07
C VAL A 112 64.77 -5.52 -18.89
N HIS A 113 64.89 -5.47 -20.22
CA HIS A 113 63.83 -4.93 -21.07
C HIS A 113 62.55 -5.78 -21.01
N TRP A 114 62.67 -7.10 -21.07
CA TRP A 114 61.54 -8.03 -20.89
C TRP A 114 60.90 -7.92 -19.49
N PHE A 115 61.73 -7.77 -18.45
CA PHE A 115 61.24 -7.52 -17.09
C PHE A 115 60.44 -6.21 -17.00
N ASN A 116 60.92 -5.13 -17.62
CA ASN A 116 60.22 -3.84 -17.65
C ASN A 116 58.91 -3.90 -18.44
N LEU A 117 58.89 -4.60 -19.58
CA LEU A 117 57.65 -4.82 -20.35
C LEU A 117 56.63 -5.63 -19.53
N LEU A 118 57.08 -6.67 -18.83
CA LEU A 118 56.24 -7.47 -17.95
C LEU A 118 55.71 -6.65 -16.76
N ALA A 119 56.56 -5.82 -16.15
CA ALA A 119 56.17 -4.91 -15.08
C ALA A 119 55.14 -3.87 -15.56
N LEU A 120 55.29 -3.33 -16.77
CA LEU A 120 54.32 -2.41 -17.36
C LEU A 120 52.98 -3.10 -17.66
N ALA A 121 53.02 -4.30 -18.24
CA ALA A 121 51.82 -5.07 -18.55
C ALA A 121 51.03 -5.43 -17.29
N THR A 122 51.72 -5.89 -16.23
CA THR A 122 51.10 -6.19 -14.94
C THR A 122 50.55 -4.94 -14.26
N ALA A 123 51.25 -3.80 -14.36
CA ALA A 123 50.78 -2.52 -13.87
C ALA A 123 49.47 -2.07 -14.55
N LEU A 124 49.40 -2.14 -15.89
CA LEU A 124 48.21 -1.80 -16.66
C LEU A 124 47.05 -2.76 -16.36
N PHE A 125 47.32 -4.06 -16.26
CA PHE A 125 46.32 -5.07 -15.88
C PHE A 125 45.73 -4.78 -14.50
N MET A 126 46.58 -4.51 -13.51
CA MET A 126 46.14 -4.16 -12.15
C MET A 126 45.33 -2.86 -12.14
N MET A 127 45.74 -1.87 -12.94
CA MET A 127 45.00 -0.60 -13.10
C MET A 127 43.60 -0.80 -13.67
N TYR A 128 43.47 -1.65 -14.69
CA TYR A 128 42.19 -2.03 -15.27
C TYR A 128 41.30 -2.77 -14.27
N HIS A 129 41.86 -3.74 -13.55
CA HIS A 129 41.12 -4.56 -12.57
C HIS A 129 40.61 -3.72 -11.39
N ILE A 130 41.44 -2.80 -10.90
CA ILE A 130 41.07 -1.83 -9.86
C ILE A 130 39.93 -0.92 -10.36
N ARG A 131 40.01 -0.41 -11.59
CA ARG A 131 38.91 0.36 -12.21
C ARG A 131 37.61 -0.43 -12.35
N ALA A 132 37.69 -1.69 -12.76
CA ALA A 132 36.53 -2.56 -12.92
C ALA A 132 35.84 -2.83 -11.57
N ARG A 133 36.63 -3.14 -10.53
CA ARG A 133 36.13 -3.34 -9.17
C ARG A 133 35.43 -2.09 -8.63
N PHE A 134 36.02 -0.91 -8.78
CA PHE A 134 35.40 0.32 -8.30
C PHE A 134 34.10 0.68 -9.04
N ARG A 135 34.02 0.44 -10.36
CA ARG A 135 32.76 0.61 -11.09
C ARG A 135 31.65 -0.32 -10.59
N SER A 136 32.00 -1.56 -10.24
CA SER A 136 31.07 -2.50 -9.63
C SER A 136 30.63 -2.05 -8.25
N GLU A 137 31.54 -1.51 -7.42
CA GLU A 137 31.21 -0.99 -6.09
C GLU A 137 30.29 0.24 -6.17
N ASP A 138 30.53 1.17 -7.10
CA ASP A 138 29.68 2.34 -7.32
C ASP A 138 28.29 1.94 -7.87
N ALA A 139 28.22 0.97 -8.79
CA ALA A 139 26.96 0.42 -9.29
C ALA A 139 26.18 -0.32 -8.18
N LEU A 140 26.86 -1.12 -7.35
CA LEU A 140 26.27 -1.78 -6.19
C LEU A 140 25.79 -0.76 -5.15
N ALA A 141 26.52 0.34 -4.93
CA ALA A 141 26.09 1.42 -4.05
C ALA A 141 24.88 2.18 -4.59
N HIS A 142 24.80 2.39 -5.91
CA HIS A 142 23.65 3.00 -6.57
C HIS A 142 22.42 2.10 -6.53
N GLN A 143 22.58 0.81 -6.83
CA GLN A 143 21.52 -0.21 -6.79
C GLN A 143 21.07 -0.52 -5.35
N ALA A 144 21.95 -0.35 -4.37
CA ALA A 144 21.60 -0.41 -2.95
C ALA A 144 20.88 0.86 -2.46
N ALA A 145 20.78 1.92 -3.27
CA ALA A 145 20.21 3.22 -2.89
C ALA A 145 18.95 3.62 -3.70
N HIS A 146 18.72 3.04 -4.87
CA HIS A 146 17.62 3.36 -5.78
C HIS A 146 16.83 2.10 -6.19
N ASP A 147 15.55 2.29 -6.46
CA ASP A 147 14.65 1.30 -7.00
C ASP A 147 14.92 1.06 -8.50
N PRO A 148 15.13 -0.19 -8.94
CA PRO A 148 15.54 -0.48 -10.32
C PRO A 148 14.43 -0.22 -11.36
N LEU A 149 13.16 -0.23 -10.96
CA LEU A 149 12.04 -0.03 -11.87
C LEU A 149 11.80 1.46 -12.15
N THR A 150 11.75 2.28 -11.11
CA THR A 150 11.39 3.70 -11.19
C THR A 150 12.59 4.65 -11.19
N GLY A 151 13.76 4.17 -10.77
CA GLY A 151 14.94 4.99 -10.55
C GLY A 151 14.84 5.92 -9.33
N LEU A 152 13.75 5.86 -8.55
CA LEU A 152 13.58 6.65 -7.33
C LEU A 152 14.50 6.14 -6.21
N ALA A 153 14.82 7.00 -5.25
CA ALA A 153 15.57 6.59 -4.07
C ALA A 153 14.73 5.61 -3.23
N HIS A 154 15.32 4.51 -2.77
CA HIS A 154 14.60 3.49 -1.99
C HIS A 154 14.59 3.78 -0.48
N ARG A 155 13.91 2.93 0.31
CA ARG A 155 13.76 3.02 1.77
C ARG A 155 15.02 3.43 2.56
N ARG A 156 16.20 2.82 2.36
CA ARG A 156 17.40 3.22 3.15
C ARG A 156 17.89 4.63 2.82
N SER A 157 17.55 5.17 1.65
CA SER A 157 17.85 6.57 1.30
C SER A 157 16.91 7.53 2.01
N LEU A 158 15.63 7.18 2.14
CA LEU A 158 14.65 7.91 2.95
C LEU A 158 15.10 7.96 4.42
N GLU A 159 15.42 6.81 5.03
CA GLU A 159 15.85 6.73 6.44
C GLU A 159 17.08 7.62 6.70
N ARG A 160 18.09 7.55 5.82
CA ARG A 160 19.27 8.43 5.89
C ARG A 160 18.89 9.90 5.77
N ARG A 161 17.91 10.24 4.94
CA ARG A 161 17.46 11.62 4.75
C ARG A 161 16.72 12.15 5.97
N MET A 162 15.83 11.34 6.56
CA MET A 162 15.12 11.68 7.79
C MET A 162 16.08 11.86 8.97
N HIS A 163 17.12 11.03 9.08
CA HIS A 163 18.18 11.25 10.07
C HIS A 163 18.90 12.59 9.89
N GLN A 164 19.15 13.05 8.65
CA GLN A 164 19.76 14.36 8.40
C GLN A 164 18.83 15.53 8.73
N LEU A 165 17.52 15.31 8.71
CA LEU A 165 16.50 16.32 8.99
C LEU A 165 16.06 16.35 10.46
N GLN A 166 16.66 15.52 11.33
CA GLN A 166 16.38 15.59 12.76
C GLN A 166 16.62 17.02 13.28
N GLY A 167 15.69 17.50 14.12
CA GLY A 167 15.68 18.87 14.64
C GLY A 167 15.23 19.95 13.66
N HIS A 168 14.90 19.61 12.41
CA HIS A 168 14.41 20.56 11.40
C HIS A 168 12.97 20.23 10.99
N PRO A 169 12.03 21.20 10.99
CA PRO A 169 10.65 20.97 10.58
C PRO A 169 10.55 20.44 9.14
N HIS A 170 9.74 19.39 8.95
CA HIS A 170 9.51 18.77 7.64
C HIS A 170 8.17 18.03 7.62
N THR A 171 7.61 17.85 6.42
CA THR A 171 6.38 17.10 6.18
C THR A 171 6.70 15.84 5.39
N LEU A 172 6.23 14.70 5.87
CA LEU A 172 6.32 13.42 5.20
C LEU A 172 4.93 13.03 4.69
N VAL A 173 4.83 12.63 3.44
CA VAL A 173 3.60 12.15 2.81
C VAL A 173 3.84 10.72 2.34
N LEU A 174 3.07 9.78 2.86
CA LEU A 174 3.05 8.40 2.38
C LEU A 174 1.88 8.24 1.40
N GLY A 175 2.17 7.74 0.20
CA GLY A 175 1.17 7.51 -0.84
C GLY A 175 1.15 6.07 -1.29
N SER A 176 -0.05 5.58 -1.63
CA SER A 176 -0.20 4.23 -2.17
C SER A 176 -1.31 4.14 -3.19
N VAL A 177 -1.08 3.32 -4.23
CA VAL A 177 -2.03 3.14 -5.34
C VAL A 177 -3.23 2.32 -4.87
N ASP A 178 -4.42 2.87 -5.07
CA ASP A 178 -5.66 2.23 -4.65
C ASP A 178 -5.97 1.02 -5.53
N ARG A 179 -6.33 -0.10 -4.88
CA ARG A 179 -6.71 -1.37 -5.53
C ARG A 179 -5.68 -1.90 -6.53
N PHE A 180 -4.39 -1.68 -6.29
CA PHE A 180 -3.30 -2.09 -7.19
C PHE A 180 -3.30 -3.60 -7.50
N GLU A 181 -3.65 -4.46 -6.55
CA GLU A 181 -3.78 -5.91 -6.77
C GLU A 181 -4.86 -6.26 -7.81
N ARG A 182 -5.97 -5.50 -7.89
CA ARG A 182 -6.99 -5.69 -8.95
C ARG A 182 -6.41 -5.36 -10.33
N VAL A 183 -5.53 -4.36 -10.42
CA VAL A 183 -4.83 -4.00 -11.67
C VAL A 183 -3.88 -5.13 -12.07
N ILE A 184 -3.11 -5.69 -11.13
CA ILE A 184 -2.23 -6.84 -11.38
C ILE A 184 -3.06 -8.03 -11.86
N GLY A 185 -4.15 -8.37 -11.16
CA GLY A 185 -5.00 -9.50 -11.51
C GLY A 185 -5.66 -9.37 -12.88
N ALA A 186 -6.07 -8.16 -13.27
CA ALA A 186 -6.77 -7.91 -14.53
C ALA A 186 -5.82 -7.73 -15.74
N TYR A 187 -4.68 -7.05 -15.56
CA TYR A 187 -3.81 -6.62 -16.67
C TYR A 187 -2.37 -7.15 -16.59
N GLY A 188 -2.02 -7.87 -15.54
CA GLY A 188 -0.70 -8.48 -15.34
C GLY A 188 0.38 -7.52 -14.85
N HIS A 189 1.55 -8.10 -14.52
CA HIS A 189 2.67 -7.37 -13.92
C HIS A 189 3.29 -6.32 -14.84
N GLU A 190 3.38 -6.55 -16.16
CA GLU A 190 3.96 -5.57 -17.09
C GLU A 190 3.17 -4.24 -17.10
N PHE A 191 1.84 -4.33 -17.04
CA PHE A 191 0.98 -3.15 -16.99
C PHE A 191 1.11 -2.42 -15.66
N ALA A 192 1.14 -3.19 -14.56
CA ALA A 192 1.34 -2.65 -13.22
C ALA A 192 2.68 -1.92 -13.08
N ASP A 193 3.75 -2.47 -13.65
CA ASP A 193 5.08 -1.87 -13.66
C ASP A 193 5.10 -0.55 -14.45
N ALA A 194 4.47 -0.52 -15.64
CA ALA A 194 4.35 0.71 -16.44
C ALA A 194 3.56 1.80 -15.70
N MET A 195 2.48 1.43 -15.01
CA MET A 195 1.70 2.34 -14.17
C MET A 195 2.56 2.93 -13.05
N ILE A 196 3.35 2.11 -12.37
CA ILE A 196 4.25 2.56 -11.30
C ILE A 196 5.33 3.53 -11.80
N ILE A 197 5.87 3.31 -13.00
CA ILE A 197 6.84 4.22 -13.64
C ILE A 197 6.20 5.58 -13.94
N ASP A 198 4.97 5.60 -14.47
CA ASP A 198 4.24 6.84 -14.75
C ASP A 198 3.94 7.61 -13.44
N ILE A 199 3.46 6.91 -12.41
CA ILE A 199 3.21 7.48 -11.08
C ILE A 199 4.49 8.10 -10.50
N ALA A 200 5.60 7.36 -10.53
CA ALA A 200 6.90 7.86 -10.08
C ALA A 200 7.31 9.14 -10.81
N THR A 201 7.07 9.21 -12.12
CA THR A 201 7.39 10.37 -12.96
C THR A 201 6.50 11.57 -12.62
N ARG A 202 5.19 11.36 -12.45
CA ARG A 202 4.23 12.40 -12.04
C ARG A 202 4.57 12.95 -10.66
N LEU A 203 4.78 12.06 -9.68
CA LEU A 203 5.15 12.43 -8.31
C LEU A 203 6.44 13.24 -8.29
N ARG A 204 7.47 12.82 -9.03
CA ARG A 204 8.75 13.55 -9.11
C ARG A 204 8.58 14.95 -9.69
N THR A 205 7.78 15.10 -10.74
CA THR A 205 7.50 16.40 -11.37
C THR A 205 6.74 17.33 -10.42
N ILE A 206 5.65 16.84 -9.83
CA ILE A 206 4.79 17.64 -8.95
C ILE A 206 5.53 17.99 -7.65
N ALA A 207 6.12 17.00 -6.97
CA ALA A 207 6.85 17.24 -5.73
C ALA A 207 8.07 18.14 -5.96
N GLY A 208 8.80 17.95 -7.06
CA GLY A 208 9.98 18.74 -7.40
C GLY A 208 9.69 20.24 -7.57
N ALA A 209 8.52 20.62 -8.08
CA ALA A 209 8.10 22.02 -8.18
C ALA A 209 8.03 22.74 -6.83
N TYR A 210 7.85 21.98 -5.74
CA TYR A 210 7.79 22.47 -4.36
C TYR A 210 8.98 21.96 -3.52
N GLN A 211 10.11 21.65 -4.17
CA GLN A 211 11.34 21.15 -3.51
C GLN A 211 11.14 19.85 -2.69
N GLY A 212 10.15 19.04 -3.07
CA GLY A 212 9.90 17.73 -2.47
C GLY A 212 10.83 16.65 -3.02
N GLU A 213 11.27 15.76 -2.14
CA GLU A 213 12.08 14.58 -2.47
C GLU A 213 11.18 13.34 -2.50
N VAL A 214 11.19 12.58 -3.60
CA VAL A 214 10.33 11.39 -3.78
C VAL A 214 11.16 10.11 -3.63
N PHE A 215 10.62 9.18 -2.85
CA PHE A 215 11.18 7.88 -2.55
C PHE A 215 10.16 6.78 -2.86
N ARG A 216 10.65 5.59 -3.21
CA ARG A 216 9.81 4.40 -3.32
C ARG A 216 10.15 3.44 -2.17
N LEU A 217 9.15 2.95 -1.45
CA LEU A 217 9.36 2.02 -0.35
C LEU A 217 9.38 0.58 -0.87
N ASP A 218 8.25 0.14 -1.40
CA ASP A 218 7.99 -1.20 -1.93
C ASP A 218 6.70 -1.15 -2.77
N GLY A 219 6.44 -2.18 -3.58
CA GLY A 219 5.18 -2.36 -4.31
C GLY A 219 4.62 -1.07 -4.93
N ALA A 220 3.46 -0.64 -4.41
CA ALA A 220 2.74 0.56 -4.80
C ALA A 220 2.95 1.77 -3.87
N ASN A 221 3.89 1.69 -2.92
CA ASN A 221 4.08 2.67 -1.86
C ASN A 221 5.20 3.67 -2.18
N PHE A 222 4.87 4.96 -2.08
CA PHE A 222 5.76 6.09 -2.32
C PHE A 222 5.82 6.98 -1.08
N VAL A 223 6.97 7.60 -0.83
CA VAL A 223 7.12 8.63 0.21
C VAL A 223 7.60 9.92 -0.42
N ILE A 224 6.99 11.03 -0.04
CA ILE A 224 7.36 12.37 -0.47
C ILE A 224 7.75 13.17 0.77
N LEU A 225 8.89 13.83 0.71
CA LEU A 225 9.46 14.56 1.84
C LEU A 225 9.62 16.03 1.47
N TYR A 226 8.91 16.90 2.18
CA TYR A 226 9.00 18.34 2.04
C TYR A 226 9.71 18.95 3.23
N ARG A 227 10.75 19.75 2.99
CA ARG A 227 11.39 20.54 4.03
C ARG A 227 10.56 21.78 4.28
N GLN A 228 10.19 22.07 5.52
CA GLN A 228 9.53 23.33 5.82
C GLN A 228 10.60 24.43 5.89
N GLN A 229 10.56 25.34 4.92
CA GLN A 229 11.23 26.64 5.04
C GLN A 229 10.33 27.61 5.82
N ALA A 230 10.83 28.80 6.17
CA ALA A 230 10.15 29.74 7.07
C ALA A 230 8.73 30.20 6.62
N GLN A 231 8.28 29.84 5.42
CA GLN A 231 6.91 30.05 4.93
C GLN A 231 6.19 28.70 4.75
N SER A 232 5.26 28.39 5.65
CA SER A 232 4.48 27.14 5.70
C SER A 232 3.46 26.98 4.56
N GLU A 233 3.16 28.04 3.81
CA GLU A 233 2.17 28.05 2.72
C GLU A 233 2.56 27.18 1.51
N ASP A 234 3.86 26.90 1.32
CA ASP A 234 4.34 26.12 0.19
C ASP A 234 3.99 24.63 0.28
N VAL A 235 3.97 24.07 1.49
CA VAL A 235 3.65 22.65 1.69
C VAL A 235 2.16 22.40 1.45
N GLY A 236 1.27 23.25 1.96
CA GLY A 236 -0.17 23.12 1.72
C GLY A 236 -0.52 23.14 0.22
N ARG A 237 0.11 24.04 -0.55
CA ARG A 237 -0.02 24.08 -2.01
C ARG A 237 0.53 22.83 -2.69
N ALA A 238 1.64 22.30 -2.20
CA ALA A 238 2.21 21.04 -2.70
C ALA A 238 1.25 19.86 -2.51
N LEU A 239 0.60 19.76 -1.35
CA LEU A 239 -0.37 18.70 -1.05
C LEU A 239 -1.60 18.76 -1.98
N VAL A 240 -2.13 19.97 -2.22
CA VAL A 240 -3.25 20.16 -3.17
C VAL A 240 -2.82 19.81 -4.60
N ALA A 241 -1.62 20.21 -5.02
CA ALA A 241 -1.09 19.88 -6.35
C ALA A 241 -0.84 18.37 -6.52
N LEU A 242 -0.36 17.69 -5.48
CA LEU A 242 -0.21 16.23 -5.47
C LEU A 242 -1.56 15.55 -5.66
N GLN A 243 -2.58 15.93 -4.87
CA GLN A 243 -3.90 15.32 -4.96
C GLN A 243 -4.52 15.53 -6.35
N ALA A 244 -4.48 16.75 -6.88
CA ALA A 244 -5.02 17.06 -8.21
C ALA A 244 -4.25 16.36 -9.35
N GLY A 245 -2.93 16.27 -9.24
CA GLY A 245 -2.08 15.66 -10.28
C GLY A 245 -2.26 14.14 -10.42
N MET A 246 -2.79 13.48 -9.38
CA MET A 246 -3.04 12.04 -9.37
C MET A 246 -4.46 11.65 -9.82
N GLN A 247 -5.33 12.61 -10.16
CA GLN A 247 -6.68 12.33 -10.67
C GLN A 247 -6.71 11.99 -12.17
N ARG A 248 -5.61 12.16 -12.89
CA ARG A 248 -5.54 11.85 -14.33
C ARG A 248 -5.44 10.33 -14.54
N PRO A 249 -6.19 9.76 -15.49
CA PRO A 249 -6.15 8.34 -15.77
C PRO A 249 -4.74 7.88 -16.21
N PHE A 250 -4.48 6.59 -16.02
CA PHE A 250 -3.26 5.93 -16.46
C PHE A 250 -3.52 5.28 -17.82
N SER A 251 -2.84 5.79 -18.85
CA SER A 251 -2.91 5.23 -20.20
C SER A 251 -1.69 4.35 -20.43
N CYS A 252 -1.91 3.05 -20.67
CA CYS A 252 -0.86 2.17 -21.16
C CYS A 252 -1.39 1.37 -22.35
N ARG A 253 -0.74 1.53 -23.51
CA ARG A 253 -1.18 0.99 -24.82
C ARG A 253 -2.59 1.47 -25.19
N THR A 254 -3.56 0.56 -25.33
CA THR A 254 -4.94 0.82 -25.77
C THR A 254 -5.93 0.94 -24.61
N HIS A 255 -5.49 0.79 -23.35
CA HIS A 255 -6.37 0.79 -22.19
C HIS A 255 -6.14 2.02 -21.32
N GLU A 256 -7.25 2.57 -20.81
CA GLU A 256 -7.28 3.69 -19.86
C GLU A 256 -7.79 3.15 -18.52
N VAL A 257 -6.95 3.26 -17.49
CA VAL A 257 -7.29 2.79 -16.14
C VAL A 257 -7.37 3.99 -15.21
N PHE A 258 -8.53 4.16 -14.59
CA PHE A 258 -8.73 5.07 -13.48
C PHE A 258 -8.25 4.37 -12.21
N SER A 259 -7.01 4.66 -11.81
CA SER A 259 -6.52 4.31 -10.48
C SER A 259 -6.22 5.61 -9.75
N HIS A 260 -6.42 5.59 -8.43
CA HIS A 260 -6.26 6.76 -7.58
C HIS A 260 -5.09 6.54 -6.63
N LEU A 261 -4.53 7.63 -6.13
CA LEU A 261 -3.50 7.60 -5.11
C LEU A 261 -4.09 8.15 -3.81
N SER A 262 -4.18 7.31 -2.78
CA SER A 262 -4.46 7.75 -1.42
C SER A 262 -3.18 8.25 -0.77
N LEU A 263 -3.27 9.30 0.05
CA LEU A 263 -2.13 10.00 0.65
C LEU A 263 -2.35 10.22 2.16
N GLY A 264 -1.34 9.90 2.97
CA GLY A 264 -1.28 10.18 4.41
C GLY A 264 -0.14 11.14 4.73
N ALA A 265 -0.44 12.31 5.30
CA ALA A 265 0.55 13.35 5.59
C ALA A 265 0.84 13.49 7.10
N VAL A 266 2.10 13.63 7.48
CA VAL A 266 2.57 13.89 8.86
C VAL A 266 3.56 15.05 8.88
N GLU A 267 3.62 15.77 10.01
CA GLU A 267 4.52 16.90 10.20
C GLU A 267 5.46 16.61 11.36
N TYR A 268 6.77 16.77 11.17
CA TYR A 268 7.75 16.75 12.24
C TYR A 268 7.96 18.16 12.81
N PRO A 269 8.08 18.34 14.13
CA PRO A 269 8.02 17.31 15.19
C PRO A 269 6.60 17.00 15.71
N ARG A 270 5.56 17.67 15.17
CA ARG A 270 4.19 17.64 15.71
C ARG A 270 3.59 16.22 15.80
N HIS A 271 3.82 15.41 14.78
CA HIS A 271 3.21 14.08 14.60
C HIS A 271 4.21 12.94 14.84
N GLY A 272 5.38 13.21 15.43
CA GLY A 272 6.33 12.16 15.80
C GLY A 272 7.75 12.69 16.03
N GLY A 273 8.49 12.04 16.92
CA GLY A 273 9.87 12.42 17.30
C GLY A 273 10.96 11.74 16.47
N ASP A 274 10.64 10.67 15.76
CA ASP A 274 11.58 9.91 14.94
C ASP A 274 10.96 9.40 13.64
N ALA A 275 11.81 8.84 12.77
CA ALA A 275 11.39 8.38 11.45
C ALA A 275 10.40 7.20 11.49
N VAL A 276 10.54 6.32 12.47
CA VAL A 276 9.67 5.14 12.63
C VAL A 276 8.27 5.60 13.03
N GLN A 277 8.18 6.52 13.99
CA GLN A 277 6.91 7.08 14.45
C GLN A 277 6.22 7.89 13.34
N LEU A 278 6.95 8.70 12.59
CA LEU A 278 6.39 9.47 11.46
C LEU A 278 5.84 8.55 10.37
N LEU A 279 6.58 7.50 9.98
CA LEU A 279 6.11 6.54 8.97
C LEU A 279 4.87 5.77 9.44
N ARG A 280 4.85 5.33 10.71
CA ARG A 280 3.68 4.67 11.30
C ARG A 280 2.45 5.58 11.29
N ASN A 281 2.63 6.84 11.67
CA ASN A 281 1.54 7.80 11.73
C ASN A 281 1.06 8.23 10.33
N ALA A 282 1.97 8.27 9.35
CA ALA A 282 1.61 8.50 7.94
C ALA A 282 0.82 7.32 7.36
N ASP A 283 1.16 6.09 7.74
CA ASP A 283 0.39 4.90 7.38
C ASP A 283 -1.01 4.91 7.98
N ALA A 284 -1.16 5.28 9.26
CA ALA A 284 -2.49 5.45 9.86
C ALA A 284 -3.35 6.48 9.12
N ALA A 285 -2.77 7.59 8.70
CA ALA A 285 -3.47 8.59 7.89
C ALA A 285 -3.83 8.06 6.49
N LEU A 286 -2.91 7.33 5.83
CA LEU A 286 -3.15 6.68 4.54
C LEU A 286 -4.28 5.64 4.62
N GLN A 287 -4.32 4.83 5.68
CA GLN A 287 -5.40 3.87 5.90
C GLN A 287 -6.74 4.57 6.08
N SER A 288 -6.79 5.67 6.83
CA SER A 288 -8.01 6.48 6.95
C SER A 288 -8.46 7.06 5.60
N ALA A 289 -7.53 7.51 4.75
CA ALA A 289 -7.85 7.98 3.41
C ALA A 289 -8.51 6.88 2.56
N ARG A 290 -8.04 5.63 2.66
CA ARG A 290 -8.63 4.48 1.97
C ARG A 290 -10.02 4.12 2.48
N GLN A 291 -10.23 4.19 3.79
CA GLN A 291 -11.54 3.93 4.41
C GLN A 291 -12.59 4.96 4.00
N GLN A 292 -12.19 6.21 3.75
CA GLN A 292 -13.06 7.28 3.27
C GLN A 292 -13.37 7.21 1.76
N GLY A 293 -13.11 6.06 1.12
CA GLY A 293 -13.35 5.84 -0.32
C GLY A 293 -12.11 5.93 -1.21
N GLY A 294 -10.93 6.20 -0.64
CA GLY A 294 -9.68 6.34 -1.39
C GLY A 294 -9.60 7.66 -2.16
N SER A 295 -8.54 7.85 -2.96
CA SER A 295 -8.28 9.09 -3.71
C SER A 295 -8.22 10.38 -2.87
N LEU A 296 -7.94 10.26 -1.58
CA LEU A 296 -7.96 11.37 -0.62
C LEU A 296 -6.58 11.60 -0.02
N LEU A 297 -6.36 12.84 0.41
CA LEU A 297 -5.23 13.19 1.26
C LEU A 297 -5.75 13.44 2.67
N VAL A 298 -5.23 12.67 3.63
CA VAL A 298 -5.56 12.80 5.05
C VAL A 298 -4.31 13.21 5.81
N THR A 299 -4.39 14.28 6.59
CA THR A 299 -3.33 14.66 7.52
C THR A 299 -3.53 13.92 8.84
N TYR A 300 -2.45 13.36 9.37
CA TYR A 300 -2.47 12.65 10.63
C TYR A 300 -2.96 13.54 11.77
N SER A 301 -3.75 12.93 12.65
CA SER A 301 -4.07 13.44 13.98
C SER A 301 -4.00 12.29 14.99
N GLU A 302 -3.81 12.59 16.27
CA GLU A 302 -3.81 11.56 17.32
C GLU A 302 -5.13 10.78 17.38
N ALA A 303 -6.24 11.43 17.00
CA ALA A 303 -7.55 10.78 16.90
C ALA A 303 -7.56 9.62 15.89
N LEU A 304 -6.81 9.71 14.78
CA LEU A 304 -6.73 8.62 13.80
C LEU A 304 -6.03 7.38 14.36
N ASN A 305 -4.98 7.55 15.17
CA ASN A 305 -4.28 6.42 15.78
C ASN A 305 -5.15 5.76 16.87
N ALA A 306 -5.87 6.55 17.65
CA ALA A 306 -6.83 6.04 18.62
C ALA A 306 -7.96 5.26 17.93
N GLU A 307 -8.43 5.72 16.77
CA GLU A 307 -9.46 5.04 15.99
C GLU A 307 -8.96 3.71 15.41
N ALA A 308 -7.76 3.69 14.82
CA ALA A 308 -7.15 2.47 14.31
C ALA A 308 -6.98 1.41 15.41
N GLN A 309 -6.47 1.80 16.58
CA GLN A 309 -6.35 0.89 17.73
C GLN A 309 -7.73 0.41 18.21
N ARG A 310 -8.71 1.32 18.30
CA ARG A 310 -10.08 0.95 18.68
C ARG A 310 -10.67 -0.09 17.73
N ARG A 311 -10.46 0.04 16.41
CA ARG A 311 -10.95 -0.91 15.41
C ARG A 311 -10.33 -2.30 15.58
N VAL A 312 -9.03 -2.40 15.82
CA VAL A 312 -8.37 -3.69 16.10
C VAL A 312 -8.90 -4.32 17.39
N ASP A 313 -9.05 -3.53 18.44
CA ASP A 313 -9.62 -4.01 19.70
C ASP A 313 -11.07 -4.48 19.51
N LEU A 314 -11.83 -3.77 18.67
CA LEU A 314 -13.22 -4.05 18.36
C LEU A 314 -13.37 -5.32 17.51
N GLU A 315 -12.50 -5.52 16.52
CA GLU A 315 -12.42 -6.76 15.73
C GLU A 315 -12.18 -7.97 16.65
N ALA A 316 -11.15 -7.90 17.50
CA ALA A 316 -10.80 -8.97 18.43
C ALA A 316 -11.96 -9.33 19.38
N GLN A 317 -12.74 -8.33 19.78
CA GLN A 317 -13.92 -8.54 20.63
C GLN A 317 -15.10 -9.10 19.85
N LEU A 318 -15.31 -8.65 18.62
CA LEU A 318 -16.43 -9.09 17.78
C LEU A 318 -16.33 -10.58 17.44
N VAL A 319 -15.12 -11.11 17.28
CA VAL A 319 -14.89 -12.57 17.15
C VAL A 319 -15.54 -13.35 18.29
N HIS A 320 -15.43 -12.85 19.52
CA HIS A 320 -16.01 -13.50 20.70
C HIS A 320 -17.48 -13.14 20.96
N ALA A 321 -18.02 -12.13 20.30
CA ALA A 321 -19.38 -11.65 20.56
C ALA A 321 -20.44 -12.72 20.26
N LEU A 322 -20.22 -13.53 19.22
CA LEU A 322 -21.07 -14.67 18.86
C LEU A 322 -21.02 -15.77 19.95
N GLU A 323 -19.84 -16.06 20.50
CA GLU A 323 -19.65 -17.09 21.53
C GLU A 323 -20.21 -16.68 22.89
N ARG A 324 -20.31 -15.37 23.14
CA ARG A 324 -20.71 -14.79 24.44
C ARG A 324 -22.16 -14.33 24.49
N ASP A 325 -22.96 -14.62 23.46
CA ASP A 325 -24.34 -14.16 23.32
C ASP A 325 -24.46 -12.63 23.50
N GLU A 326 -23.48 -11.88 22.99
CA GLU A 326 -23.46 -10.40 23.09
C GLU A 326 -24.24 -9.73 21.95
N LEU A 327 -24.58 -10.49 20.91
CA LEU A 327 -25.42 -10.01 19.80
C LEU A 327 -26.90 -10.18 20.14
N GLU A 328 -27.69 -9.15 19.87
CA GLU A 328 -29.14 -9.15 20.02
C GLU A 328 -29.79 -8.64 18.72
N LEU A 329 -31.01 -9.11 18.44
CA LEU A 329 -31.75 -8.71 17.25
C LEU A 329 -32.90 -7.80 17.65
N HIS A 330 -32.93 -6.60 17.07
CA HIS A 330 -34.06 -5.68 17.20
C HIS A 330 -34.88 -5.71 15.92
N LEU A 331 -36.20 -5.63 16.04
CA LEU A 331 -37.10 -5.54 14.88
C LEU A 331 -37.68 -4.14 14.77
N GLN A 332 -37.51 -3.50 13.61
CA GLN A 332 -38.12 -2.19 13.35
C GLN A 332 -39.38 -2.35 12.48
N PRO A 333 -40.56 -1.94 12.96
CA PRO A 333 -41.81 -2.03 12.21
C PRO A 333 -41.82 -1.20 10.92
N GLN A 334 -42.46 -1.72 9.87
CA GLN A 334 -42.74 -1.05 8.60
C GLN A 334 -44.25 -0.81 8.45
N GLN A 335 -44.65 0.41 8.05
CA GLN A 335 -46.05 0.81 7.93
C GLN A 335 -46.48 0.97 6.47
N SER A 336 -47.66 0.46 6.14
CA SER A 336 -48.36 0.75 4.88
C SER A 336 -48.91 2.18 4.89
N LEU A 337 -48.63 2.96 3.85
CA LEU A 337 -49.21 4.30 3.71
C LEU A 337 -50.65 4.31 3.17
N ALA A 338 -51.10 3.18 2.59
CA ALA A 338 -52.45 3.05 2.06
C ALA A 338 -53.50 3.03 3.17
N ASP A 339 -53.28 2.20 4.20
CA ASP A 339 -54.24 1.92 5.27
C ASP A 339 -53.66 2.13 6.69
N GLY A 340 -52.36 2.38 6.81
CA GLY A 340 -51.69 2.57 8.10
C GLY A 340 -51.33 1.28 8.83
N SER A 341 -51.57 0.11 8.21
CA SER A 341 -51.35 -1.20 8.81
C SER A 341 -49.86 -1.55 8.92
N LEU A 342 -49.56 -2.53 9.78
CA LEU A 342 -48.24 -3.14 9.91
C LEU A 342 -47.97 -4.09 8.73
N VAL A 343 -46.92 -3.82 7.96
CA VAL A 343 -46.53 -4.65 6.79
C VAL A 343 -45.56 -5.75 7.18
N GLY A 344 -44.59 -5.41 8.02
CA GLY A 344 -43.45 -6.27 8.33
C GLY A 344 -42.47 -5.58 9.26
N PHE A 345 -41.28 -6.17 9.36
CA PHE A 345 -40.20 -5.67 10.19
C PHE A 345 -38.87 -5.73 9.45
N GLU A 346 -37.98 -4.78 9.71
CA GLU A 346 -36.56 -4.93 9.40
C GLU A 346 -35.82 -5.49 10.62
N ALA A 347 -34.98 -6.50 10.40
CA ALA A 347 -34.13 -7.13 11.40
C ALA A 347 -32.80 -6.39 11.49
N LEU A 348 -32.56 -5.80 12.66
CA LEU A 348 -31.42 -4.93 12.91
C LEU A 348 -30.56 -5.51 14.03
N VAL A 349 -29.35 -5.94 13.67
CA VAL A 349 -28.38 -6.45 14.63
C VAL A 349 -27.92 -5.34 15.59
N ARG A 350 -27.80 -5.69 16.86
CA ARG A 350 -27.25 -4.84 17.93
C ARG A 350 -26.21 -5.64 18.66
N TRP A 351 -25.15 -4.96 19.10
CA TRP A 351 -24.11 -5.58 19.89
C TRP A 351 -24.10 -4.94 21.28
N ARG A 352 -24.37 -5.74 22.30
CA ARG A 352 -24.39 -5.34 23.69
C ARG A 352 -23.19 -5.89 24.42
N ARG A 353 -22.20 -5.04 24.63
CA ARG A 353 -20.98 -5.38 25.35
C ARG A 353 -21.02 -4.83 26.76
N GLN A 354 -20.90 -5.70 27.76
CA GLN A 354 -20.86 -5.32 29.18
C GLN A 354 -22.05 -4.41 29.59
N GLY A 355 -23.23 -4.67 29.02
CA GLY A 355 -24.45 -3.89 29.25
C GLY A 355 -24.60 -2.62 28.39
N GLN A 356 -23.57 -2.22 27.63
CA GLN A 356 -23.60 -1.05 26.75
C GLN A 356 -23.82 -1.45 25.30
N LEU A 357 -24.65 -0.68 24.59
CA LEU A 357 -24.85 -0.86 23.15
C LEU A 357 -23.70 -0.25 22.36
N VAL A 358 -23.08 -1.05 21.51
CA VAL A 358 -22.12 -0.61 20.50
C VAL A 358 -22.91 -0.19 19.25
N PRO A 359 -22.72 1.03 18.72
CA PRO A 359 -23.39 1.49 17.51
C PRO A 359 -23.10 0.57 16.30
N PRO A 360 -24.12 0.24 15.48
CA PRO A 360 -23.91 -0.54 14.25
C PRO A 360 -22.86 0.04 13.30
N GLY A 361 -22.80 1.37 13.19
CA GLY A 361 -21.81 2.06 12.37
C GLY A 361 -20.36 1.86 12.82
N ASP A 362 -20.14 1.43 14.07
CA ASP A 362 -18.79 1.19 14.60
C ASP A 362 -18.31 -0.23 14.31
N PHE A 363 -19.22 -1.24 14.37
CA PHE A 363 -18.82 -2.65 14.27
C PHE A 363 -19.14 -3.33 12.95
N ILE A 364 -20.18 -2.91 12.22
CA ILE A 364 -20.51 -3.53 10.92
C ILE A 364 -19.37 -3.34 9.91
N PRO A 365 -18.77 -2.14 9.75
CA PRO A 365 -17.64 -1.99 8.83
C PRO A 365 -16.44 -2.87 9.20
N VAL A 366 -16.17 -3.03 10.51
CA VAL A 366 -15.11 -3.92 10.99
C VAL A 366 -15.43 -5.38 10.69
N ALA A 367 -16.70 -5.79 10.85
CA ALA A 367 -17.17 -7.13 10.50
C ALA A 367 -17.02 -7.42 9.00
N GLU A 368 -17.30 -6.43 8.16
CA GLU A 368 -17.16 -6.55 6.71
C GLU A 368 -15.70 -6.66 6.30
N GLU A 369 -14.83 -5.77 6.79
CA GLU A 369 -13.40 -5.78 6.47
C GLU A 369 -12.74 -7.12 6.86
N SER A 370 -13.03 -7.60 8.08
CA SER A 370 -12.50 -8.87 8.64
C SER A 370 -13.16 -10.13 8.08
N GLY A 371 -14.32 -10.02 7.43
CA GLY A 371 -15.12 -11.15 6.94
C GLY A 371 -16.02 -11.81 7.99
N LEU A 372 -15.99 -11.36 9.25
CA LEU A 372 -16.91 -11.81 10.31
C LEU A 372 -18.38 -11.54 9.99
N VAL A 373 -18.67 -10.62 9.07
CA VAL A 373 -20.03 -10.31 8.60
C VAL A 373 -20.79 -11.53 8.07
N ILE A 374 -20.09 -12.55 7.55
CA ILE A 374 -20.74 -13.78 7.07
C ILE A 374 -21.32 -14.57 8.26
N ALA A 375 -20.50 -14.83 9.28
CA ALA A 375 -20.93 -15.54 10.48
C ALA A 375 -22.03 -14.78 11.25
N ILE A 376 -21.90 -13.45 11.33
CA ILE A 376 -22.94 -12.59 11.91
C ILE A 376 -24.22 -12.65 11.07
N GLY A 377 -24.11 -12.59 9.75
CA GLY A 377 -25.25 -12.68 8.83
C GLY A 377 -26.01 -14.00 8.97
N GLU A 378 -25.29 -15.11 9.10
CA GLU A 378 -25.90 -16.43 9.37
C GLU A 378 -26.65 -16.44 10.70
N TRP A 379 -26.03 -15.93 11.77
CA TRP A 379 -26.67 -15.80 13.07
C TRP A 379 -27.94 -14.91 13.00
N VAL A 380 -27.88 -13.78 12.28
CA VAL A 380 -29.02 -12.87 12.10
C VAL A 380 -30.14 -13.58 11.35
N LEU A 381 -29.85 -14.29 10.26
CA LEU A 381 -30.83 -15.04 9.48
C LEU A 381 -31.53 -16.12 10.32
N GLU A 382 -30.78 -16.87 11.13
CA GLU A 382 -31.35 -17.87 12.04
C GLU A 382 -32.29 -17.23 13.08
N ARG A 383 -31.86 -16.13 13.70
CA ARG A 383 -32.67 -15.40 14.69
C ARG A 383 -33.90 -14.75 14.05
N ALA A 384 -33.79 -14.22 12.84
CA ALA A 384 -34.91 -13.69 12.08
C ALA A 384 -35.96 -14.78 11.79
N CYS A 385 -35.52 -15.98 11.36
CA CYS A 385 -36.42 -17.12 11.15
C CYS A 385 -37.14 -17.54 12.45
N ALA A 386 -36.43 -17.55 13.58
CA ALA A 386 -37.04 -17.81 14.88
C ALA A 386 -38.10 -16.76 15.25
N GLN A 387 -37.82 -15.48 15.00
CA GLN A 387 -38.77 -14.39 15.25
C GLN A 387 -39.99 -14.45 14.31
N ILE A 388 -39.81 -14.81 13.04
CA ILE A 388 -40.93 -15.06 12.11
C ILE A 388 -41.88 -16.12 12.68
N HIS A 389 -41.34 -17.24 13.17
CA HIS A 389 -42.16 -18.29 13.81
C HIS A 389 -42.89 -17.79 15.06
N ALA A 390 -42.19 -17.07 15.94
CA ALA A 390 -42.78 -16.53 17.16
C ALA A 390 -43.94 -15.56 16.85
N LEU A 391 -43.73 -14.63 15.90
CA LEU A 391 -44.74 -13.68 15.45
C LEU A 391 -45.94 -14.38 14.81
N ARG A 392 -45.70 -15.40 13.98
CA ARG A 392 -46.76 -16.19 13.36
C ARG A 392 -47.60 -16.92 14.39
N ASN A 393 -46.97 -17.56 15.37
CA ASN A 393 -47.66 -18.28 16.44
C ASN A 393 -48.48 -17.34 17.33
N LEU A 394 -48.00 -16.12 17.55
CA LEU A 394 -48.69 -15.11 18.35
C LEU A 394 -49.88 -14.49 17.62
N THR A 395 -49.71 -14.14 16.35
CA THR A 395 -50.67 -13.32 15.60
C THR A 395 -51.62 -14.14 14.73
N GLY A 396 -51.26 -15.39 14.40
CA GLY A 396 -51.92 -16.20 13.38
C GLY A 396 -51.78 -15.64 11.96
N ARG A 397 -50.92 -14.63 11.75
CA ARG A 397 -50.69 -13.98 10.46
C ARG A 397 -49.26 -14.22 10.00
N ASP A 398 -49.08 -14.32 8.69
CA ASP A 398 -47.74 -14.33 8.10
C ASP A 398 -47.21 -12.89 8.07
N VAL A 399 -46.06 -12.69 8.71
CA VAL A 399 -45.38 -11.40 8.77
C VAL A 399 -44.08 -11.50 7.99
N VAL A 400 -43.70 -10.44 7.28
CA VAL A 400 -42.42 -10.36 6.59
C VAL A 400 -41.37 -9.80 7.53
N VAL A 401 -40.22 -10.47 7.63
CA VAL A 401 -39.02 -9.93 8.28
C VAL A 401 -37.93 -9.78 7.24
N ALA A 402 -37.46 -8.55 7.05
CA ALA A 402 -36.40 -8.20 6.14
C ALA A 402 -35.04 -8.29 6.84
N VAL A 403 -34.04 -8.85 6.17
CA VAL A 403 -32.67 -9.04 6.68
C VAL A 403 -31.67 -8.48 5.68
N ASN A 404 -30.82 -7.57 6.16
CA ASN A 404 -29.70 -7.02 5.39
C ASN A 404 -28.64 -8.08 5.09
N ILE A 405 -28.25 -8.18 3.82
CA ILE A 405 -27.20 -9.09 3.34
C ILE A 405 -26.04 -8.27 2.80
N SER A 406 -24.88 -8.37 3.45
CA SER A 406 -23.66 -7.70 2.98
C SER A 406 -23.21 -8.23 1.61
N ALA A 407 -22.50 -7.40 0.85
CA ALA A 407 -21.94 -7.78 -0.45
C ALA A 407 -21.04 -9.03 -0.36
N ARG A 408 -20.27 -9.16 0.74
CA ARG A 408 -19.41 -10.33 0.98
C ARG A 408 -20.21 -11.60 1.23
N HIS A 409 -21.33 -11.52 1.96
CA HIS A 409 -22.18 -12.67 2.21
C HIS A 409 -22.93 -13.08 0.94
N PHE A 410 -23.49 -12.10 0.20
CA PHE A 410 -24.16 -12.34 -1.07
C PHE A 410 -23.25 -12.96 -2.13
N GLY A 411 -21.99 -12.50 -2.21
CA GLY A 411 -20.98 -13.04 -3.13
C GLY A 411 -20.33 -14.35 -2.66
N HIS A 412 -20.69 -14.90 -1.51
CA HIS A 412 -20.11 -16.14 -1.01
C HIS A 412 -20.57 -17.33 -1.86
N PRO A 413 -19.68 -18.24 -2.33
CA PRO A 413 -20.04 -19.33 -3.24
C PRO A 413 -21.17 -20.24 -2.73
N ASP A 414 -21.20 -20.48 -1.41
CA ASP A 414 -22.20 -21.35 -0.78
C ASP A 414 -23.48 -20.63 -0.34
N PHE A 415 -23.67 -19.34 -0.66
CA PHE A 415 -24.79 -18.54 -0.13
C PHE A 415 -26.15 -19.18 -0.42
N LEU A 416 -26.40 -19.58 -1.67
CA LEU A 416 -27.65 -20.22 -2.08
C LEU A 416 -27.90 -21.54 -1.32
N ALA A 417 -26.89 -22.41 -1.27
CA ALA A 417 -27.00 -23.70 -0.59
C ALA A 417 -27.27 -23.54 0.93
N ARG A 418 -26.67 -22.50 1.55
CA ARG A 418 -26.92 -22.16 2.96
C ARG A 418 -28.34 -21.64 3.17
N MET A 419 -28.87 -20.84 2.25
CA MET A 419 -30.26 -20.38 2.29
C MET A 419 -31.26 -21.54 2.16
N GLU A 420 -31.02 -22.48 1.25
CA GLU A 420 -31.84 -23.70 1.11
C GLU A 420 -31.84 -24.52 2.41
N ALA A 421 -30.65 -24.74 3.00
CA ALA A 421 -30.51 -25.46 4.25
C ALA A 421 -31.19 -24.74 5.43
N LEU A 422 -31.12 -23.41 5.48
CA LEU A 422 -31.79 -22.58 6.49
C LEU A 422 -33.32 -22.72 6.39
N LEU A 423 -33.87 -22.55 5.19
CA LEU A 423 -35.32 -22.69 4.95
C LEU A 423 -35.81 -24.11 5.28
N ALA A 424 -35.06 -25.14 4.87
CA ALA A 424 -35.39 -26.53 5.17
C ALA A 424 -35.36 -26.83 6.68
N ARG A 425 -34.36 -26.30 7.40
CA ARG A 425 -34.19 -26.50 8.85
C ARG A 425 -35.25 -25.74 9.66
N THR A 426 -35.55 -24.52 9.27
CA THR A 426 -36.47 -23.64 10.02
C THR A 426 -37.93 -23.91 9.68
N GLY A 427 -38.24 -24.30 8.44
CA GLY A 427 -39.62 -24.56 8.00
C GLY A 427 -40.51 -23.32 7.97
N ILE A 428 -39.92 -22.11 7.96
CA ILE A 428 -40.69 -20.88 7.75
C ILE A 428 -41.25 -20.83 6.32
N PRO A 429 -42.41 -20.19 6.08
CA PRO A 429 -42.79 -19.84 4.72
C PRO A 429 -41.71 -18.93 4.10
N PRO A 430 -41.13 -19.28 2.93
CA PRO A 430 -40.06 -18.47 2.35
C PRO A 430 -40.46 -17.01 2.10
N ALA A 431 -41.73 -16.77 1.75
CA ALA A 431 -42.27 -15.42 1.52
C ALA A 431 -42.35 -14.54 2.78
N SER A 432 -42.11 -15.11 3.97
CA SER A 432 -41.99 -14.37 5.23
C SER A 432 -40.58 -13.84 5.49
N LEU A 433 -39.58 -14.26 4.71
CA LEU A 433 -38.22 -13.75 4.77
C LEU A 433 -37.94 -12.88 3.54
N GLU A 434 -37.55 -11.63 3.78
CA GLU A 434 -37.11 -10.69 2.75
C GLU A 434 -35.60 -10.48 2.88
N LEU A 435 -34.87 -10.55 1.77
CA LEU A 435 -33.44 -10.27 1.73
C LEU A 435 -33.22 -8.87 1.16
N GLU A 436 -32.58 -8.01 1.93
CA GLU A 436 -32.23 -6.65 1.52
C GLU A 436 -30.78 -6.64 1.05
N ILE A 437 -30.56 -6.21 -0.19
CA ILE A 437 -29.25 -6.25 -0.84
C ILE A 437 -28.93 -4.85 -1.34
N THR A 438 -27.76 -4.34 -1.01
CA THR A 438 -27.36 -3.01 -1.47
C THR A 438 -27.18 -2.97 -2.98
N GLU A 439 -27.47 -1.82 -3.58
CA GLU A 439 -27.26 -1.60 -5.02
C GLU A 439 -25.83 -1.99 -5.47
N GLY A 440 -24.82 -1.58 -4.70
CA GLY A 440 -23.41 -1.86 -4.99
C GLY A 440 -23.08 -3.35 -5.02
N ALA A 441 -23.68 -4.15 -4.14
CA ALA A 441 -23.46 -5.60 -4.08
C ALA A 441 -23.92 -6.31 -5.37
N VAL A 442 -25.04 -5.87 -5.94
CA VAL A 442 -25.58 -6.46 -7.19
C VAL A 442 -24.78 -6.01 -8.40
N MET A 443 -24.23 -4.79 -8.38
CA MET A 443 -23.50 -4.23 -9.53
C MET A 443 -22.08 -4.78 -9.71
N GLU A 444 -21.44 -5.31 -8.65
CA GLU A 444 -20.04 -5.79 -8.74
C GLU A 444 -19.87 -7.00 -9.68
N HIS A 445 -20.88 -7.86 -9.79
CA HIS A 445 -20.88 -9.08 -10.61
C HIS A 445 -22.23 -9.34 -11.30
N THR A 446 -22.61 -8.44 -12.21
CA THR A 446 -24.02 -8.28 -12.63
C THR A 446 -24.71 -9.55 -13.13
N GLU A 447 -24.10 -10.37 -14.00
CA GLU A 447 -24.78 -11.57 -14.53
C GLU A 447 -24.93 -12.68 -13.48
N ALA A 448 -23.85 -12.99 -12.74
CA ALA A 448 -23.89 -13.99 -11.67
C ALA A 448 -24.85 -13.57 -10.53
N ALA A 449 -24.89 -12.26 -10.22
CA ALA A 449 -25.83 -11.71 -9.26
C ALA A 449 -27.28 -11.87 -9.72
N ILE A 450 -27.58 -11.61 -11.00
CA ILE A 450 -28.92 -11.81 -11.57
C ILE A 450 -29.35 -13.28 -11.46
N GLU A 451 -28.48 -14.21 -11.82
CA GLU A 451 -28.77 -15.65 -11.71
C GLU A 451 -29.06 -16.05 -10.25
N LEU A 452 -28.27 -15.55 -9.31
CA LEU A 452 -28.47 -15.80 -7.88
C LEU A 452 -29.80 -15.20 -7.39
N LEU A 453 -30.15 -13.97 -7.76
CA LEU A 453 -31.43 -13.36 -7.40
C LEU A 453 -32.62 -14.18 -7.94
N HIS A 454 -32.53 -14.69 -9.17
CA HIS A 454 -33.57 -15.57 -9.72
C HIS A 454 -33.68 -16.88 -8.95
N ALA A 455 -32.55 -17.49 -8.57
CA ALA A 455 -32.55 -18.69 -7.75
C ALA A 455 -33.17 -18.47 -6.37
N LEU A 456 -32.81 -17.36 -5.69
CA LEU A 456 -33.40 -16.99 -4.40
C LEU A 456 -34.91 -16.75 -4.50
N ARG A 457 -35.37 -16.07 -5.55
CA ARG A 457 -36.81 -15.89 -5.80
C ARG A 457 -37.52 -17.21 -6.10
N ALA A 458 -36.86 -18.15 -6.78
CA ALA A 458 -37.41 -19.47 -7.05
C ALA A 458 -37.61 -20.30 -5.75
N LEU A 459 -36.86 -20.01 -4.69
CA LEU A 459 -37.12 -20.53 -3.34
C LEU A 459 -38.37 -19.91 -2.68
N GLY A 460 -38.92 -18.85 -3.25
CA GLY A 460 -40.07 -18.11 -2.72
C GLY A 460 -39.71 -16.99 -1.75
N LEU A 461 -38.43 -16.64 -1.63
CA LEU A 461 -37.96 -15.50 -0.83
C LEU A 461 -38.40 -14.18 -1.47
N LYS A 462 -38.63 -13.17 -0.64
CA LYS A 462 -38.80 -11.79 -1.11
C LYS A 462 -37.44 -11.11 -1.25
N LEU A 463 -37.29 -10.25 -2.24
CA LEU A 463 -36.03 -9.56 -2.52
C LEU A 463 -36.25 -8.06 -2.59
N SER A 464 -35.39 -7.29 -1.93
CA SER A 464 -35.39 -5.83 -1.99
C SER A 464 -34.00 -5.27 -2.27
N ILE A 465 -33.96 -4.11 -2.92
CA ILE A 465 -32.73 -3.35 -3.13
C ILE A 465 -32.67 -2.21 -2.15
N ASP A 466 -31.57 -2.15 -1.40
CA ASP A 466 -31.27 -1.10 -0.44
C ASP A 466 -30.34 -0.01 -1.01
N ASP A 467 -30.33 1.15 -0.35
CA ASP A 467 -29.53 2.34 -0.66
C ASP A 467 -29.69 2.87 -2.09
N PHE A 468 -30.84 2.64 -2.72
CA PHE A 468 -31.06 2.97 -4.13
C PHE A 468 -30.97 4.47 -4.39
N GLY A 469 -30.14 4.85 -5.36
CA GLY A 469 -29.94 6.25 -5.77
C GLY A 469 -28.71 6.93 -5.16
N THR A 470 -27.95 6.24 -4.32
CA THR A 470 -26.65 6.72 -3.80
C THR A 470 -25.47 6.38 -4.71
N GLY A 471 -25.66 5.48 -5.70
CA GLY A 471 -24.65 5.00 -6.65
C GLY A 471 -24.97 5.22 -8.14
N TYR A 472 -24.14 4.67 -9.02
CA TYR A 472 -24.34 4.70 -10.48
C TYR A 472 -25.31 3.58 -10.91
N SER A 473 -26.62 3.81 -10.74
CA SER A 473 -27.63 2.83 -11.16
C SER A 473 -27.72 2.75 -12.69
N SER A 474 -27.45 1.58 -13.25
CA SER A 474 -27.84 1.30 -14.63
C SER A 474 -29.28 0.82 -14.64
N LEU A 475 -30.21 1.74 -14.98
CA LEU A 475 -31.64 1.45 -15.17
C LEU A 475 -31.89 0.22 -16.08
N ALA A 476 -30.96 -0.06 -17.00
CA ALA A 476 -31.01 -1.22 -17.87
C ALA A 476 -30.98 -2.56 -17.10
N TYR A 477 -30.26 -2.63 -15.98
CA TYR A 477 -30.20 -3.84 -15.16
C TYR A 477 -31.38 -3.97 -14.19
N LEU A 478 -31.90 -2.85 -13.69
CA LEU A 478 -33.02 -2.88 -12.74
C LEU A 478 -34.24 -3.62 -13.31
N LYS A 479 -34.50 -3.48 -14.62
CA LYS A 479 -35.57 -4.22 -15.31
C LYS A 479 -35.40 -5.74 -15.29
N ARG A 480 -34.16 -6.22 -15.14
CA ARG A 480 -33.82 -7.65 -15.11
C ARG A 480 -33.82 -8.22 -13.70
N PHE A 481 -33.79 -7.38 -12.67
CA PHE A 481 -33.73 -7.84 -11.29
C PHE A 481 -35.10 -8.34 -10.84
N PRO A 482 -35.19 -9.57 -10.30
CA PRO A 482 -36.45 -10.14 -9.88
C PRO A 482 -36.80 -9.69 -8.46
N ILE A 483 -36.95 -8.38 -8.26
CA ILE A 483 -37.14 -7.74 -6.94
C ILE A 483 -38.60 -7.37 -6.69
N ASP A 484 -38.99 -7.35 -5.41
CA ASP A 484 -40.34 -7.05 -4.96
C ASP A 484 -40.45 -5.62 -4.39
N LYS A 485 -39.34 -5.06 -3.90
CA LYS A 485 -39.32 -3.77 -3.21
C LYS A 485 -38.04 -2.96 -3.50
N LEU A 486 -38.19 -1.65 -3.62
CA LEU A 486 -37.11 -0.65 -3.67
C LEU A 486 -37.13 0.19 -2.40
N LYS A 487 -35.97 0.31 -1.74
CA LYS A 487 -35.81 1.14 -0.54
C LYS A 487 -35.19 2.49 -0.92
N VAL A 488 -35.85 3.57 -0.51
CA VAL A 488 -35.33 4.94 -0.65
C VAL A 488 -34.54 5.29 0.60
N ASP A 489 -33.25 5.54 0.43
CA ASP A 489 -32.34 5.82 1.54
C ASP A 489 -32.76 7.03 2.39
N ARG A 490 -32.47 6.94 3.68
CA ARG A 490 -32.74 7.98 4.68
C ARG A 490 -32.07 9.30 4.36
N SER A 491 -30.92 9.33 3.69
CA SER A 491 -30.24 10.60 3.36
C SER A 491 -31.15 11.52 2.53
N PHE A 492 -31.94 10.97 1.60
CA PHE A 492 -32.91 11.73 0.80
C PHE A 492 -34.17 12.09 1.60
N VAL A 493 -34.68 11.17 2.42
CA VAL A 493 -35.91 11.38 3.21
C VAL A 493 -35.71 12.38 4.35
N SER A 494 -34.51 12.41 4.95
CA SER A 494 -34.18 13.32 6.05
C SER A 494 -34.18 14.79 5.62
N GLN A 495 -33.86 15.08 4.36
CA GLN A 495 -33.76 16.43 3.81
C GLN A 495 -35.00 16.87 3.01
N LEU A 496 -36.00 16.00 2.97
CA LEU A 496 -37.22 16.09 2.20
C LEU A 496 -37.99 17.39 2.48
N ARG A 497 -37.85 18.33 1.54
CA ARG A 497 -38.48 19.65 1.56
C ARG A 497 -39.12 19.94 0.20
N PRO A 498 -40.23 20.69 0.15
CA PRO A 498 -40.83 21.10 -1.12
C PRO A 498 -39.77 21.76 -2.03
N HIS A 499 -39.72 21.35 -3.29
CA HIS A 499 -38.79 21.85 -4.32
C HIS A 499 -37.29 21.61 -4.07
N SER A 500 -36.93 20.70 -3.16
CA SER A 500 -35.53 20.26 -3.00
C SER A 500 -35.11 19.27 -4.09
N GLN A 501 -33.79 19.11 -4.28
CA GLN A 501 -33.26 18.05 -5.15
C GLN A 501 -33.58 16.66 -4.60
N ASP A 502 -33.47 16.48 -3.27
CA ASP A 502 -33.83 15.21 -2.61
C ASP A 502 -35.29 14.84 -2.88
N ALA A 503 -36.19 15.82 -2.82
CA ALA A 503 -37.60 15.63 -3.18
C ALA A 503 -37.79 15.11 -4.62
N ALA A 504 -37.03 15.63 -5.58
CA ALA A 504 -37.08 15.16 -6.96
C ALA A 504 -36.54 13.73 -7.11
N ILE A 505 -35.49 13.37 -6.36
CA ILE A 505 -34.93 12.01 -6.33
C ILE A 505 -35.97 11.04 -5.77
N VAL A 506 -36.55 11.33 -4.60
CA VAL A 506 -37.59 10.49 -3.98
C VAL A 506 -38.77 10.29 -4.94
N GLN A 507 -39.26 11.36 -5.59
CA GLN A 507 -40.35 11.26 -6.56
C GLN A 507 -39.97 10.40 -7.78
N ALA A 508 -38.74 10.53 -8.27
CA ALA A 508 -38.25 9.74 -9.39
C ALA A 508 -38.16 8.24 -9.04
N VAL A 509 -37.66 7.90 -7.84
CA VAL A 509 -37.57 6.51 -7.39
C VAL A 509 -38.96 5.89 -7.21
N ILE A 510 -39.91 6.63 -6.61
CA ILE A 510 -41.31 6.17 -6.49
C ILE A 510 -41.92 5.90 -7.87
N GLY A 511 -41.81 6.86 -8.78
CA GLY A 511 -42.33 6.71 -10.15
C GLY A 511 -41.69 5.56 -10.93
N LEU A 512 -40.38 5.35 -10.75
CA LEU A 512 -39.65 4.24 -11.36
C LEU A 512 -40.13 2.88 -10.82
N GLY A 513 -40.23 2.73 -9.50
CA GLY A 513 -40.73 1.52 -8.86
C GLY A 513 -42.11 1.15 -9.40
N HIS A 514 -43.05 2.09 -9.39
CA HIS A 514 -44.40 1.87 -9.91
C HIS A 514 -44.43 1.51 -11.40
N THR A 515 -43.59 2.16 -12.22
CA THR A 515 -43.49 1.85 -13.66
C THR A 515 -43.01 0.42 -13.92
N LEU A 516 -42.18 -0.11 -13.01
CA LEU A 516 -41.65 -1.48 -13.08
C LEU A 516 -42.53 -2.50 -12.33
N GLY A 517 -43.61 -2.06 -11.68
CA GLY A 517 -44.46 -2.92 -10.86
C GLY A 517 -43.81 -3.34 -9.53
N ILE A 518 -42.86 -2.55 -9.03
CA ILE A 518 -42.10 -2.79 -7.81
C ILE A 518 -42.60 -1.82 -6.73
N LYS A 519 -42.78 -2.32 -5.50
CA LYS A 519 -43.18 -1.48 -4.36
C LYS A 519 -42.04 -0.58 -3.91
N VAL A 520 -42.36 0.57 -3.33
CA VAL A 520 -41.35 1.50 -2.81
C VAL A 520 -41.57 1.78 -1.33
N ILE A 521 -40.54 1.55 -0.54
CA ILE A 521 -40.48 1.91 0.88
C ILE A 521 -39.54 3.10 1.09
N ALA A 522 -39.96 4.07 1.88
CA ALA A 522 -39.11 5.21 2.25
C ALA A 522 -38.59 5.07 3.68
N GLU A 523 -37.28 5.17 3.85
CA GLU A 523 -36.60 4.98 5.13
C GLU A 523 -36.34 6.28 5.89
N GLY A 524 -36.16 6.17 7.20
CA GLY A 524 -35.77 7.31 8.03
C GLY A 524 -36.85 8.40 8.15
N VAL A 525 -38.13 8.02 8.05
CA VAL A 525 -39.25 8.94 8.30
C VAL A 525 -39.32 9.27 9.79
N GLU A 526 -39.16 10.54 10.15
CA GLU A 526 -39.12 10.99 11.55
C GLU A 526 -40.27 11.93 11.92
N THR A 527 -40.90 12.56 10.93
CA THR A 527 -41.92 13.60 11.15
C THR A 527 -43.23 13.28 10.42
N VAL A 528 -44.34 13.83 10.95
CA VAL A 528 -45.66 13.76 10.30
C VAL A 528 -45.60 14.40 8.91
N GLN A 529 -44.86 15.50 8.76
CA GLN A 529 -44.74 16.23 7.50
C GLN A 529 -44.10 15.37 6.41
N GLN A 530 -43.04 14.62 6.73
CA GLN A 530 -42.39 13.69 5.80
C GLN A 530 -43.37 12.59 5.38
N ARG A 531 -44.06 11.95 6.34
CA ARG A 531 -45.07 10.92 6.06
C ARG A 531 -46.17 11.42 5.13
N GLU A 532 -46.77 12.57 5.43
CA GLU A 532 -47.87 13.12 4.63
C GLU A 532 -47.41 13.51 3.22
N TRP A 533 -46.15 13.93 3.07
CA TRP A 533 -45.60 14.23 1.75
C TRP A 533 -45.32 12.95 0.95
N LEU A 534 -44.74 11.91 1.56
CA LEU A 534 -44.57 10.60 0.93
C LEU A 534 -45.92 9.98 0.52
N LYS A 535 -46.95 10.13 1.35
CA LYS A 535 -48.32 9.71 1.03
C LYS A 535 -48.89 10.45 -0.19
N ARG A 536 -48.63 11.75 -0.32
CA ARG A 536 -49.02 12.54 -1.52
C ARG A 536 -48.28 12.10 -2.77
N LEU A 537 -47.05 11.60 -2.65
CA LEU A 537 -46.29 11.01 -3.74
C LEU A 537 -46.70 9.56 -4.04
N SER A 538 -47.71 9.03 -3.36
CA SER A 538 -48.17 7.65 -3.49
C SER A 538 -47.11 6.60 -3.14
N CYS A 539 -46.15 6.93 -2.26
CA CYS A 539 -45.23 5.93 -1.70
C CYS A 539 -46.04 4.81 -1.00
N ASP A 540 -45.60 3.57 -1.13
CA ASP A 540 -46.35 2.40 -0.68
C ASP A 540 -46.19 2.16 0.83
N GLU A 541 -44.94 2.18 1.29
CA GLU A 541 -44.54 1.76 2.63
C GLU A 541 -43.57 2.79 3.24
N ILE A 542 -43.54 2.90 4.57
CA ILE A 542 -42.56 3.74 5.29
C ILE A 542 -41.92 2.99 6.44
N GLN A 543 -40.70 3.40 6.75
CA GLN A 543 -39.98 3.00 7.94
C GLN A 543 -39.29 4.21 8.57
N GLY A 544 -39.26 4.26 9.90
CA GLY A 544 -38.54 5.29 10.63
C GLY A 544 -39.11 5.56 12.01
N TYR A 545 -38.45 6.44 12.74
CA TYR A 545 -38.78 6.74 14.13
C TYR A 545 -40.14 7.42 14.31
N PHE A 546 -40.71 7.98 13.24
CA PHE A 546 -42.09 8.42 13.23
C PHE A 546 -43.06 7.29 13.59
N TYR A 547 -42.86 6.10 12.98
CA TYR A 547 -43.74 4.95 13.22
C TYR A 547 -43.32 4.18 14.46
N SER A 548 -42.05 3.77 14.53
CA SER A 548 -41.46 3.17 15.73
C SER A 548 -39.94 3.13 15.64
N ARG A 549 -39.28 3.19 16.81
CA ARG A 549 -37.87 2.84 16.93
C ARG A 549 -37.70 1.31 16.84
N PRO A 550 -36.49 0.80 16.55
CA PRO A 550 -36.18 -0.63 16.62
C PRO A 550 -36.48 -1.20 18.01
N LEU A 551 -37.26 -2.28 18.06
CA LEU A 551 -37.79 -2.86 19.29
C LEU A 551 -37.01 -4.13 19.66
N ALA A 552 -36.62 -4.25 20.93
CA ALA A 552 -36.18 -5.53 21.47
C ALA A 552 -37.40 -6.45 21.70
N GLU A 553 -37.16 -7.75 21.82
CA GLU A 553 -38.20 -8.78 21.91
C GLU A 553 -39.34 -8.48 22.93
N PRO A 554 -39.09 -7.99 24.16
CA PRO A 554 -40.18 -7.67 25.09
C PRO A 554 -41.08 -6.52 24.61
N GLN A 555 -40.51 -5.53 23.92
CA GLN A 555 -41.25 -4.36 23.42
C GLN A 555 -41.98 -4.68 22.12
N LEU A 556 -41.40 -5.57 21.31
CA LEU A 556 -41.97 -6.07 20.06
C LEU A 556 -43.34 -6.71 20.30
N LEU A 557 -43.46 -7.59 21.30
CA LEU A 557 -44.72 -8.26 21.63
C LEU A 557 -45.83 -7.26 21.97
N GLY A 558 -45.52 -6.28 22.82
CA GLY A 558 -46.47 -5.23 23.20
C GLY A 558 -46.93 -4.39 22.00
N PHE A 559 -46.00 -4.05 21.10
CA PHE A 559 -46.30 -3.32 19.88
C PHE A 559 -47.26 -4.11 18.96
N VAL A 560 -46.96 -5.38 18.69
CA VAL A 560 -47.76 -6.24 17.80
C VAL A 560 -49.19 -6.43 18.34
N ILE A 561 -49.33 -6.71 19.64
CA ILE A 561 -50.65 -6.84 20.27
C ILE A 561 -51.44 -5.53 20.18
N GLY A 562 -50.75 -4.39 20.33
CA GLY A 562 -51.35 -3.06 20.14
C GLY A 562 -51.89 -2.85 18.72
N GLN A 563 -51.11 -3.22 17.71
CA GLN A 563 -51.55 -3.10 16.31
C GLN A 563 -52.74 -4.02 16.00
N MET A 564 -52.74 -5.26 16.47
CA MET A 564 -53.87 -6.17 16.27
C MET A 564 -55.18 -5.63 16.86
N ARG A 565 -55.12 -4.92 18.00
CA ARG A 565 -56.29 -4.26 18.60
C ARG A 565 -56.78 -3.09 17.76
N ASN A 566 -55.87 -2.30 17.19
CA ASN A 566 -56.22 -1.16 16.35
C ASN A 566 -56.86 -1.65 15.03
N ASP A 567 -56.30 -2.69 14.41
CA ASP A 567 -56.88 -3.31 13.21
C ASP A 567 -58.30 -3.83 13.49
N ALA A 568 -58.50 -4.50 14.63
CA ALA A 568 -59.81 -5.02 15.02
C ALA A 568 -60.82 -3.93 15.39
N ALA A 569 -60.37 -2.72 15.74
CA ALA A 569 -61.25 -1.58 15.98
C ALA A 569 -61.57 -0.78 14.70
N ALA A 570 -60.74 -0.93 13.66
CA ALA A 570 -60.92 -0.27 12.36
C ALA A 570 -61.74 -1.10 11.35
N ALA A 571 -61.76 -2.43 11.51
CA ALA A 571 -62.60 -3.37 10.77
C ALA A 571 -64.01 -3.46 11.39
#